data_AF-X1LVK0-F1
#
_entry.id   AF-X1LVK0-F1
#
_cell.length_a   1.000
_cell.length_b   1.000
_cell.length_c   1.000
_cell.angle_alpha   90.00
_cell.angle_beta   90.00
_cell.angle_gamma   90.00
#
_symmetry.space_group_name_H-M   'P 1'
#
loop_
_entity.id
_entity.type
_entity.pdbx_description
1 polymer ?
#
loop_
_entity_poly.entity_id
_entity_poly.type
_entity_poly.pdbx_seq_one_letter_code
_entity_poly.pdbx_strand_id
1 'polypeptide(L)'
;SMKEAAKKANVLIICGDTKVVERGSADKLFINTSGLGVIEEGIDISGKNAKVGDLIILSGSVGDHGIAVISKRGQFEFEVEIESDCAPLSNLVQHMLSYTKNINVLRDPTRGGIATTLNEIADKSKVSIKIYEDKIPIKNPFLN
;
A
#
# COMPACT_ATOMS: atom_id res chain seq x y z
N SER A 1 -13.23 9.81 -7.44
CA SER A 1 -12.92 9.67 -8.87
C SER A 1 -11.42 9.76 -9.10
N MET A 2 -10.90 9.34 -10.27
CA MET A 2 -9.47 9.45 -10.59
C MET A 2 -8.94 10.88 -10.52
N LYS A 3 -9.74 11.85 -10.99
CA LYS A 3 -9.43 13.29 -10.90
C LYS A 3 -9.21 13.76 -9.46
N GLU A 4 -10.09 13.39 -8.55
CA GLU A 4 -9.98 13.79 -7.15
C GLU A 4 -8.81 13.10 -6.43
N ALA A 5 -8.52 11.83 -6.76
CA ALA A 5 -7.34 11.15 -6.23
C ALA A 5 -6.03 11.80 -6.72
N ALA A 6 -5.96 12.15 -8.01
CA ALA A 6 -4.82 12.85 -8.59
C ALA A 6 -4.58 14.21 -7.92
N LYS A 7 -5.65 14.99 -7.69
CA LYS A 7 -5.59 16.24 -6.94
C LYS A 7 -5.07 16.04 -5.51
N LYS A 8 -5.61 15.05 -4.77
CA LYS A 8 -5.18 14.75 -3.38
C LYS A 8 -3.70 14.37 -3.30
N ALA A 9 -3.21 13.64 -4.30
CA ALA A 9 -1.81 13.23 -4.40
C ALA A 9 -0.89 14.32 -4.98
N ASN A 10 -1.45 15.46 -5.41
CA ASN A 10 -0.76 16.53 -6.12
C ASN A 10 -0.03 16.05 -7.39
N VAL A 11 -0.73 15.24 -8.22
CA VAL A 11 -0.21 14.72 -9.49
C VAL A 11 -1.13 15.07 -10.66
N LEU A 12 -0.56 15.04 -11.86
CA LEU A 12 -1.27 15.29 -13.11
C LEU A 12 -1.45 13.99 -13.90
N ILE A 13 -2.63 13.82 -14.51
CA ILE A 13 -2.85 12.80 -15.55
C ILE A 13 -2.50 13.46 -16.88
N ILE A 14 -1.31 13.18 -17.41
CA ILE A 14 -0.74 13.90 -18.56
C ILE A 14 -1.01 13.22 -19.91
N CYS A 15 -1.29 11.93 -19.92
CA CYS A 15 -1.62 11.15 -21.11
C CYS A 15 -2.53 9.98 -20.74
N GLY A 16 -3.14 9.36 -21.75
CA GLY A 16 -3.98 8.19 -21.57
C GLY A 16 -4.39 7.59 -22.91
N ASP A 17 -4.91 6.37 -22.84
CA ASP A 17 -5.49 5.66 -23.97
C ASP A 17 -6.83 5.06 -23.54
N THR A 18 -7.71 4.82 -24.49
CA THR A 18 -8.98 4.14 -24.24
C THR A 18 -9.20 3.09 -25.32
N LYS A 19 -9.50 1.87 -24.89
CA LYS A 19 -9.78 0.74 -25.75
C LYS A 19 -11.16 0.19 -25.44
N VAL A 20 -11.96 -0.01 -26.47
CA VAL A 20 -13.26 -0.65 -26.40
C VAL A 20 -13.13 -2.01 -27.06
N VAL A 21 -13.66 -3.04 -26.40
CA VAL A 21 -13.61 -4.43 -26.86
C VAL A 21 -15.02 -4.99 -26.94
N GLU A 22 -15.16 -6.12 -27.61
CA GLU A 22 -16.44 -6.81 -27.73
C GLU A 22 -16.97 -7.29 -26.38
N ARG A 23 -18.28 -7.51 -26.33
CA ARG A 23 -18.94 -8.03 -25.13
C ARG A 23 -18.36 -9.41 -24.80
N GLY A 24 -17.88 -9.56 -23.57
CA GLY A 24 -17.26 -10.79 -23.07
C GLY A 24 -15.74 -10.84 -23.21
N SER A 25 -15.11 -9.92 -23.96
CA SER A 25 -13.64 -9.85 -24.07
C SER A 25 -12.98 -9.13 -22.87
N ALA A 26 -13.75 -8.38 -22.07
CA ALA A 26 -13.32 -7.81 -20.80
C ALA A 26 -14.44 -7.89 -19.76
N ASP A 27 -14.10 -8.16 -18.51
CA ASP A 27 -15.04 -8.09 -17.39
C ASP A 27 -15.20 -6.62 -16.96
N LYS A 28 -16.13 -5.93 -17.64
CA LYS A 28 -16.48 -4.52 -17.42
C LYS A 28 -15.35 -3.55 -17.78
N LEU A 29 -14.45 -3.25 -16.85
CA LEU A 29 -13.45 -2.17 -17.00
C LEU A 29 -12.13 -2.56 -16.34
N PHE A 30 -11.05 -2.48 -17.11
CA PHE A 30 -9.69 -2.52 -16.60
C PHE A 30 -9.05 -1.14 -16.73
N ILE A 31 -8.28 -0.76 -15.71
CA ILE A 31 -7.54 0.49 -15.68
C ILE A 31 -6.08 0.14 -15.46
N ASN A 32 -5.21 0.59 -16.36
CA ASN A 32 -3.77 0.57 -16.17
C ASN A 32 -3.29 1.98 -15.88
N THR A 33 -2.40 2.12 -14.90
CA THR A 33 -1.76 3.39 -14.56
C THR A 33 -0.25 3.19 -14.52
N SER A 34 0.48 4.09 -15.17
CA SER A 34 1.93 4.23 -15.02
C SER A 34 2.23 5.60 -14.43
N GLY A 35 3.26 5.70 -13.61
CA GLY A 35 3.67 6.93 -12.95
C GLY A 35 5.18 7.07 -12.98
N LEU A 36 5.65 8.32 -12.97
CA LEU A 36 7.05 8.68 -12.81
C LEU A 36 7.18 9.72 -11.70
N GLY A 37 8.32 9.73 -11.04
CA GLY A 37 8.66 10.69 -9.99
C GLY A 37 10.17 10.87 -9.91
N VAL A 38 10.59 11.89 -9.18
CA VAL A 38 12.01 12.19 -8.94
C VAL A 38 12.37 11.77 -7.53
N ILE A 39 13.49 11.08 -7.39
CA ILE A 39 14.09 10.76 -6.08
C ILE A 39 15.10 11.88 -5.76
N GLU A 40 14.94 12.53 -4.62
CA GLU A 40 15.85 13.61 -4.21
C GLU A 40 17.24 13.08 -3.84
N GLU A 41 18.23 13.95 -3.93
CA GLU A 41 19.60 13.62 -3.57
C GLU A 41 19.73 13.19 -2.09
N GLY A 42 20.51 12.14 -1.86
CA GLY A 42 20.75 11.57 -0.54
C GLY A 42 19.61 10.68 -0.03
N ILE A 43 18.60 10.37 -0.86
CA ILE A 43 17.58 9.35 -0.54
C ILE A 43 17.98 8.02 -1.19
N ASP A 44 18.24 7.01 -0.36
CA ASP A 44 18.47 5.63 -0.78
C ASP A 44 17.53 4.68 -0.02
N ILE A 45 16.28 4.63 -0.46
CA ILE A 45 15.27 3.73 0.07
C ILE A 45 15.12 2.54 -0.88
N SER A 46 15.31 1.33 -0.38
CA SER A 46 15.18 0.12 -1.20
C SER A 46 14.84 -1.10 -0.36
N GLY A 47 14.08 -2.05 -0.92
CA GLY A 47 13.75 -3.31 -0.24
C GLY A 47 14.95 -4.18 0.14
N LYS A 48 16.16 -3.85 -0.34
CA LYS A 48 17.43 -4.50 0.03
C LYS A 48 18.21 -3.78 1.14
N ASN A 49 17.77 -2.59 1.56
CA ASN A 49 18.56 -1.74 2.46
C ASN A 49 18.28 -1.99 3.96
N ALA A 50 17.34 -2.88 4.33
CA ALA A 50 17.11 -3.22 5.72
C ALA A 50 18.35 -3.83 6.37
N LYS A 51 18.58 -3.49 7.64
CA LYS A 51 19.76 -3.89 8.42
C LYS A 51 19.37 -4.44 9.78
N VAL A 52 20.27 -5.21 10.37
CA VAL A 52 20.12 -5.65 11.76
C VAL A 52 20.08 -4.44 12.68
N GLY A 53 19.07 -4.39 13.56
CA GLY A 53 18.83 -3.26 14.46
C GLY A 53 17.77 -2.27 13.96
N ASP A 54 17.33 -2.37 12.70
CA ASP A 54 16.24 -1.55 12.20
C ASP A 54 14.92 -1.81 12.93
N LEU A 55 14.13 -0.75 13.11
CA LEU A 55 12.77 -0.83 13.62
C LEU A 55 11.78 -0.87 12.45
N ILE A 56 10.74 -1.68 12.59
CA ILE A 56 9.64 -1.80 11.62
C ILE A 56 8.44 -1.05 12.17
N ILE A 57 7.89 -0.15 11.34
CA ILE A 57 6.75 0.70 11.69
C ILE A 57 5.67 0.50 10.63
N LEU A 58 4.42 0.37 11.07
CA LEU A 58 3.24 0.36 10.21
C LEU A 58 2.56 1.73 10.27
N SER A 59 2.14 2.25 9.11
CA SER A 59 1.48 3.56 9.00
C SER A 59 0.01 3.55 9.44
N GLY A 60 -0.57 2.36 9.68
CA GLY A 60 -1.97 2.20 10.04
C GLY A 60 -2.33 0.73 10.28
N SER A 61 -3.63 0.47 10.39
CA SER A 61 -4.19 -0.88 10.54
C SER A 61 -3.92 -1.77 9.32
N VAL A 62 -3.91 -3.08 9.53
CA VAL A 62 -3.64 -4.07 8.49
C VAL A 62 -4.92 -4.80 8.09
N GLY A 63 -5.14 -4.94 6.78
CA GLY A 63 -6.19 -5.80 6.22
C GLY A 63 -7.48 -5.09 5.81
N ASP A 64 -7.62 -3.79 6.15
CA ASP A 64 -8.81 -2.98 5.90
C ASP A 64 -9.35 -3.09 4.46
N HIS A 65 -8.52 -2.84 3.44
CA HIS A 65 -8.95 -2.94 2.03
C HIS A 65 -9.40 -4.33 1.62
N GLY A 66 -8.62 -5.37 1.96
CA GLY A 66 -8.91 -6.74 1.57
C GLY A 66 -10.26 -7.19 2.10
N ILE A 67 -10.53 -6.88 3.37
CA ILE A 67 -11.79 -7.21 4.02
C ILE A 67 -12.94 -6.38 3.45
N ALA A 68 -12.76 -5.08 3.24
CA ALA A 68 -13.77 -4.21 2.62
C ALA A 68 -14.22 -4.74 1.25
N VAL A 69 -13.27 -5.19 0.41
CA VAL A 69 -13.57 -5.78 -0.91
C VAL A 69 -14.32 -7.11 -0.79
N ILE A 70 -13.89 -7.99 0.13
CA ILE A 70 -14.54 -9.30 0.37
C ILE A 70 -15.98 -9.12 0.88
N SER A 71 -16.18 -8.20 1.84
CA SER A 71 -17.49 -7.84 2.39
C SER A 71 -18.44 -7.36 1.29
N LYS A 72 -18.01 -6.42 0.43
CA LYS A 72 -18.84 -5.90 -0.67
C LYS A 72 -19.13 -6.92 -1.77
N ARG A 73 -18.35 -8.01 -1.86
CA ARG A 73 -18.61 -9.13 -2.79
C ARG A 73 -19.65 -10.13 -2.26
N GLY A 74 -20.17 -9.94 -1.04
CA GLY A 74 -21.20 -10.80 -0.45
C GLY A 74 -20.68 -12.19 -0.08
N GLN A 75 -19.37 -12.37 0.09
CA GLN A 75 -18.80 -13.65 0.52
C GLN A 75 -18.91 -13.86 2.03
N PHE A 76 -19.19 -12.79 2.79
CA PHE A 76 -19.38 -12.81 4.25
C PHE A 76 -20.33 -11.68 4.64
N GLU A 77 -21.31 -11.98 5.50
CA GLU A 77 -22.15 -10.98 6.15
C GLU A 77 -21.42 -10.48 7.41
N PHE A 78 -20.88 -9.27 7.35
CA PHE A 78 -20.33 -8.60 8.52
C PHE A 78 -21.37 -7.59 9.03
N GLU A 79 -21.59 -7.55 10.34
CA GLU A 79 -22.49 -6.57 10.98
C GLU A 79 -21.98 -5.13 10.87
N VAL A 80 -20.68 -4.95 10.62
CA VAL A 80 -20.01 -3.64 10.54
C VAL A 80 -19.52 -3.40 9.12
N GLU A 81 -19.84 -2.22 8.57
CA GLU A 81 -19.30 -1.77 7.29
C GLU A 81 -17.82 -1.39 7.45
N ILE A 82 -16.94 -2.22 6.88
CA ILE A 82 -15.49 -1.97 6.88
C ILE A 82 -15.15 -1.14 5.64
N GLU A 83 -14.65 0.07 5.86
CA GLU A 83 -14.16 0.94 4.81
C GLU A 83 -12.74 0.56 4.38
N SER A 84 -12.49 0.61 3.07
CA SER A 84 -11.16 0.41 2.50
C SER A 84 -10.23 1.57 2.87
N ASP A 85 -8.98 1.27 3.23
CA ASP A 85 -7.92 2.23 3.55
C ASP A 85 -7.24 2.86 2.32
N CYS A 86 -7.72 2.57 1.10
CA CYS A 86 -7.20 3.11 -0.15
C CYS A 86 -7.08 4.65 -0.13
N ALA A 87 -5.84 5.14 -0.08
CA ALA A 87 -5.50 6.55 -0.06
C ALA A 87 -4.13 6.80 -0.72
N PRO A 88 -3.90 7.98 -1.32
CA PRO A 88 -2.56 8.37 -1.77
C PRO A 88 -1.65 8.65 -0.56
N LEU A 89 -0.49 7.98 -0.51
CA LEU A 89 0.48 8.10 0.58
C LEU A 89 1.67 9.03 0.26
N SER A 90 1.69 9.68 -0.90
CA SER A 90 2.80 10.55 -1.33
C SER A 90 3.09 11.66 -0.31
N ASN A 91 2.06 12.33 0.20
CA ASN A 91 2.21 13.41 1.17
C ASN A 91 2.74 12.89 2.53
N LEU A 92 2.32 11.69 2.94
CA LEU A 92 2.85 11.05 4.16
C LEU A 92 4.35 10.78 4.02
N VAL A 93 4.76 10.21 2.90
CA VAL A 93 6.17 9.92 2.61
C VAL A 93 6.99 11.20 2.53
N GLN A 94 6.48 12.26 1.88
CA GLN A 94 7.13 13.57 1.85
C GLN A 94 7.33 14.16 3.25
N HIS A 95 6.31 14.09 4.11
CA HIS A 95 6.44 14.52 5.50
C HIS A 95 7.52 13.72 6.24
N MET A 96 7.53 12.39 6.14
CA MET A 96 8.56 11.55 6.77
C MET A 96 9.99 11.97 6.32
N LEU A 97 10.17 12.17 5.02
CA LEU A 97 11.47 12.55 4.43
C LEU A 97 11.93 13.95 4.82
N SER A 98 11.00 14.86 5.11
CA SER A 98 11.32 16.21 5.62
C SER A 98 11.94 16.18 7.02
N TYR A 99 11.66 15.14 7.82
CA TYR A 99 12.24 14.97 9.15
C TYR A 99 13.53 14.15 9.14
N THR A 100 13.61 13.12 8.30
CA THR A 100 14.79 12.25 8.23
C THR A 100 14.93 11.57 6.89
N LYS A 101 16.17 11.49 6.41
CA LYS A 101 16.56 10.66 5.25
C LYS A 101 17.00 9.25 5.67
N ASN A 102 17.07 8.98 6.97
CA ASN A 102 17.50 7.69 7.51
C ASN A 102 16.34 6.68 7.52
N ILE A 103 15.81 6.40 6.34
CA ILE A 103 14.76 5.40 6.10
C ILE A 103 15.37 4.37 5.17
N ASN A 104 15.57 3.15 5.65
CA ASN A 104 16.18 2.10 4.84
C ASN A 104 15.17 1.53 3.82
N VAL A 105 13.93 1.28 4.24
CA VAL A 105 12.90 0.61 3.42
C VAL A 105 11.55 1.31 3.55
N LEU A 106 10.88 1.53 2.43
CA LEU A 106 9.44 1.83 2.35
C LEU A 106 8.79 0.87 1.35
N ARG A 107 7.68 0.24 1.76
CA ARG A 107 6.86 -0.63 0.92
C ARG A 107 5.41 -0.52 1.34
N ASP A 108 4.52 -0.48 0.35
CA ASP A 108 3.07 -0.60 0.53
C ASP A 108 2.65 -2.09 0.45
N PRO A 109 2.06 -2.65 1.52
CA PRO A 109 1.70 -4.08 1.57
C PRO A 109 0.38 -4.36 0.84
N THR A 110 0.43 -4.35 -0.50
CA THR A 110 -0.74 -4.56 -1.38
C THR A 110 -1.14 -6.05 -1.49
N ARG A 111 -0.88 -6.71 -2.63
CA ARG A 111 -1.22 -8.12 -2.81
C ARG A 111 -0.30 -8.99 -1.96
N GLY A 112 -0.88 -9.90 -1.18
CA GLY A 112 -0.16 -10.74 -0.22
C GLY A 112 0.02 -10.09 1.16
N GLY A 113 -0.27 -8.78 1.27
CA GLY A 113 -0.26 -8.05 2.53
C GLY A 113 1.11 -8.00 3.22
N ILE A 114 1.09 -7.73 4.52
CA ILE A 114 2.31 -7.55 5.32
C ILE A 114 3.20 -8.80 5.31
N ALA A 115 2.62 -10.00 5.23
CA ALA A 115 3.37 -11.25 5.24
C ALA A 115 4.31 -11.34 4.02
N THR A 116 3.77 -11.14 2.82
CA THR A 116 4.57 -11.14 1.59
C THR A 116 5.59 -10.01 1.60
N THR A 117 5.18 -8.79 1.98
CA THR A 117 6.09 -7.64 2.02
C THR A 117 7.29 -7.87 2.94
N LEU A 118 7.06 -8.37 4.16
CA LEU A 118 8.14 -8.64 5.11
C LEU A 118 9.06 -9.77 4.62
N ASN A 119 8.50 -10.83 4.03
CA ASN A 119 9.31 -11.90 3.45
C ASN A 119 10.20 -11.41 2.29
N GLU A 120 9.66 -10.57 1.40
CA GLU A 120 10.47 -9.97 0.33
C GLU A 120 11.61 -9.11 0.84
N ILE A 121 11.36 -8.31 1.90
CA ILE A 121 12.38 -7.47 2.52
C ILE A 121 13.46 -8.35 3.16
N ALA A 122 13.05 -9.35 3.95
CA ALA A 122 13.97 -10.29 4.59
C ALA A 122 14.88 -10.98 3.56
N ASP A 123 14.30 -11.49 2.45
CA ASP A 123 15.06 -12.15 1.40
C ASP A 123 16.01 -11.18 0.65
N LYS A 124 15.55 -9.99 0.26
CA LYS A 124 16.35 -9.03 -0.52
C LYS A 124 17.48 -8.41 0.32
N SER A 125 17.22 -8.14 1.60
CA SER A 125 18.20 -7.58 2.54
C SER A 125 19.08 -8.63 3.21
N LYS A 126 18.77 -9.92 3.07
CA LYS A 126 19.46 -11.02 3.74
C LYS A 126 19.48 -10.83 5.27
N VAL A 127 18.32 -10.47 5.81
CA VAL A 127 18.08 -10.31 7.26
C VAL A 127 16.92 -11.18 7.71
N SER A 128 16.79 -11.38 9.02
CA SER A 128 15.61 -11.98 9.63
C SER A 128 14.75 -10.90 10.28
N ILE A 129 13.43 -11.02 10.12
CA ILE A 129 12.46 -10.08 10.69
C ILE A 129 11.71 -10.78 11.83
N LYS A 130 11.71 -10.16 13.00
CA LYS A 130 10.91 -10.59 14.15
C LYS A 130 9.76 -9.61 14.36
N ILE A 131 8.54 -10.11 14.40
CA ILE A 131 7.34 -9.34 14.70
C ILE A 131 6.70 -9.85 15.99
N TYR A 132 5.86 -9.01 16.59
CA TYR A 132 5.09 -9.31 17.78
C TYR A 132 3.62 -9.10 17.41
N GLU A 133 2.82 -10.17 17.47
CA GLU A 133 1.43 -10.19 16.99
C GLU A 133 0.55 -9.17 17.72
N ASP A 134 0.74 -9.05 19.03
CA ASP A 134 0.07 -8.08 19.91
C ASP A 134 0.36 -6.61 19.55
N LYS A 135 1.39 -6.35 18.74
CA LYS A 135 1.75 -5.01 18.24
C LYS A 135 1.26 -4.73 16.83
N ILE A 136 0.60 -5.68 16.17
CA ILE A 136 0.06 -5.46 14.83
C ILE A 136 -1.29 -4.74 14.98
N PRO A 137 -1.43 -3.49 14.51
CA PRO A 137 -2.70 -2.78 14.59
C PRO A 137 -3.71 -3.43 13.64
N ILE A 138 -4.79 -3.96 14.19
CA ILE A 138 -5.92 -4.49 13.45
C ILE A 138 -7.14 -3.72 13.95
N LYS A 139 -7.95 -3.16 13.04
CA LYS A 139 -9.20 -2.51 13.46
C LYS A 139 -10.10 -3.55 14.12
N ASN A 140 -10.86 -3.11 15.12
CA ASN A 140 -11.70 -3.98 15.92
C ASN A 140 -13.18 -3.96 15.48
N PRO A 141 -13.55 -4.65 14.39
CA PRO A 141 -14.87 -5.25 14.27
C PRO A 141 -14.83 -6.77 14.55
N PHE A 142 -13.75 -7.29 15.14
CA PHE A 142 -13.45 -8.74 15.22
C PHE A 142 -13.08 -9.28 16.61
N LEU A 143 -12.84 -8.42 17.60
CA LEU A 143 -12.60 -8.85 18.99
C LEU A 143 -13.91 -8.72 19.76
N ASN A 144 -14.69 -9.80 19.74
CA ASN A 144 -15.53 -10.18 20.89
C ASN A 144 -14.75 -11.18 21.74
#